data_AF-A0A950TQS5-F1
#
_entry.id   AF-A0A950TQS5-F1
#
_cell.length_a   1.000
_cell.length_b   1.000
_cell.length_c   1.000
_cell.angle_alpha   90.00
_cell.angle_beta   90.00
_cell.angle_gamma   90.00
#
_symmetry.space_group_name_H-M   'P 1'
#
loop_
_entity.id
_entity.type
_entity.pdbx_description
1 polymer ?
#
loop_
_entity_poly.entity_id
_entity_poly.type
_entity_poly.pdbx_seq_one_letter_code
_entity_poly.pdbx_strand_id
1 'polypeptide(L)'
;MVSYFVRYRGQAADRLAFARYYENEHARILRGFSGIRSLILHQPMGWNDPFPVQPDGTELLAQMTFDSAADLDAALKSDARREARADFARFPAFTGEVTHQAMTAKVIF
;
A
#
# COMPACT_ATOMS: atom_id res chain seq x y z
N MET A 1 9.30 15.04 -0.31
CA MET A 1 9.27 13.58 -0.53
C MET A 1 8.03 13.22 -1.33
N VAL A 2 8.03 12.07 -1.99
CA VAL A 2 6.85 11.53 -2.69
C VAL A 2 6.39 10.26 -1.98
N SER A 3 5.08 10.11 -1.81
CA SER A 3 4.44 8.91 -1.29
C SER A 3 3.51 8.33 -2.35
N TYR A 4 3.53 7.01 -2.51
CA TYR A 4 2.58 6.27 -3.31
C TYR A 4 1.83 5.29 -2.41
N PHE A 5 0.53 5.51 -2.30
CA PHE A 5 -0.37 4.75 -1.45
C PHE A 5 -1.12 3.71 -2.27
N VAL A 6 -1.19 2.48 -1.76
CA VAL A 6 -2.09 1.44 -2.24
C VAL A 6 -3.02 1.05 -1.10
N ARG A 7 -4.31 1.31 -1.29
CA ARG A 7 -5.33 1.17 -0.23
C ARG A 7 -6.27 0.03 -0.57
N TYR A 8 -6.43 -0.90 0.36
CA TYR A 8 -7.37 -2.02 0.29
C TYR A 8 -8.56 -1.69 1.20
N ARG A 9 -9.61 -1.12 0.62
CA ARG A 9 -10.85 -0.76 1.34
C ARG A 9 -11.86 -1.88 1.18
N GLY A 10 -12.29 -2.48 2.28
CA GLY A 10 -13.13 -3.68 2.25
C GLY A 10 -12.66 -4.69 3.29
N GLN A 11 -12.79 -5.98 2.97
CA GLN A 11 -12.52 -7.06 3.91
C GLN A 11 -11.79 -8.21 3.23
N ALA A 12 -10.70 -8.66 3.84
CA ALA A 12 -10.04 -9.90 3.49
C ALA A 12 -10.77 -11.09 4.14
N ALA A 13 -10.90 -12.20 3.41
CA ALA A 13 -11.51 -13.42 3.96
C ALA A 13 -10.73 -13.95 5.18
N ASP A 14 -9.40 -13.84 5.13
CA ASP A 14 -8.50 -14.02 6.27
C ASP A 14 -7.53 -12.83 6.32
N ARG A 15 -7.78 -11.90 7.24
CA ARG A 15 -6.99 -10.68 7.44
C ARG A 15 -5.53 -10.98 7.77
N LEU A 16 -5.27 -11.98 8.62
CA LEU A 16 -3.90 -12.29 9.05
C LEU A 16 -3.12 -12.92 7.91
N ALA A 17 -3.72 -13.85 7.17
CA ALA A 17 -3.10 -14.44 6.00
C ALA A 17 -2.83 -13.39 4.91
N PHE A 18 -3.77 -12.47 4.68
CA PHE A 18 -3.61 -11.40 3.69
C PHE A 18 -2.43 -10.48 4.03
N ALA A 19 -2.35 -10.02 5.29
CA ALA A 19 -1.24 -9.19 5.75
C ALA A 19 0.11 -9.93 5.67
N ARG A 20 0.17 -11.18 6.13
CA ARG A 20 1.39 -12.02 6.05
C ARG A 20 1.82 -12.28 4.62
N TYR A 21 0.89 -12.49 3.69
CA TYR A 21 1.23 -12.64 2.28
C TYR A 21 1.83 -11.34 1.72
N TYR A 22 1.24 -10.19 2.08
CA TYR A 22 1.79 -8.89 1.70
C TYR A 22 3.24 -8.73 2.22
N GLU A 23 3.46 -8.99 3.51
CA GLU A 23 4.75 -8.80 4.18
C GLU A 23 5.85 -9.72 3.65
N ASN A 24 5.55 -10.99 3.41
CA ASN A 24 6.57 -11.99 3.10
C ASN A 24 6.79 -12.18 1.60
N GLU A 25 5.73 -12.09 0.80
CA GLU A 25 5.79 -12.37 -0.64
C GLU A 25 5.75 -11.07 -1.46
N HIS A 26 4.70 -10.28 -1.29
CA HIS A 26 4.49 -9.09 -2.12
C HIS A 26 5.57 -8.02 -1.90
N ALA A 27 5.94 -7.78 -0.64
CA ALA A 27 6.98 -6.82 -0.28
C ALA A 27 8.35 -7.16 -0.89
N ARG A 28 8.64 -8.46 -1.11
CA ARG A 28 9.86 -8.90 -1.79
C ARG A 28 9.92 -8.41 -3.23
N ILE A 29 8.78 -8.42 -3.93
CA ILE A 29 8.64 -7.91 -5.30
C ILE A 29 8.76 -6.37 -5.29
N LEU A 30 8.05 -5.70 -4.38
CA LEU A 30 8.08 -4.23 -4.27
C LEU A 30 9.46 -3.68 -3.93
N ARG A 31 10.31 -4.46 -3.25
CA ARG A 31 11.73 -4.09 -3.02
C ARG A 31 12.50 -3.88 -4.33
N GLY A 32 12.05 -4.46 -5.45
CA GLY A 32 12.62 -4.25 -6.78
C GLY A 32 12.23 -2.92 -7.44
N PHE A 33 11.39 -2.10 -6.81
CA PHE A 33 11.03 -0.79 -7.36
C PHE A 33 12.24 0.14 -7.30
N SER A 34 12.70 0.62 -8.46
CA SER A 34 13.82 1.55 -8.54
C SER A 34 13.56 2.79 -7.69
N GLY A 35 14.53 3.17 -6.86
CA GLY A 35 14.46 4.40 -6.05
C GLY A 35 13.51 4.35 -4.85
N ILE A 36 12.87 3.22 -4.56
CA ILE A 36 12.04 3.07 -3.35
C ILE A 36 12.90 3.26 -2.08
N ARG A 37 12.42 4.09 -1.16
CA ARG A 37 13.10 4.39 0.10
C ARG A 37 12.54 3.60 1.27
N SER A 38 11.23 3.41 1.29
CA SER A 38 10.56 2.59 2.30
C SER A 38 9.27 1.98 1.75
N LEU A 39 8.87 0.88 2.38
CA LEU A 39 7.52 0.30 2.31
C LEU A 39 7.00 0.21 3.74
N ILE A 40 5.89 0.88 4.02
CA ILE A 40 5.25 0.91 5.34
C ILE A 40 3.84 0.36 5.17
N LEU A 41 3.50 -0.65 5.97
CA LEU A 41 2.15 -1.20 6.03
C LEU A 41 1.41 -0.64 7.23
N HIS A 42 0.20 -0.18 6.99
CA HIS A 42 -0.73 0.29 8.00
C HIS A 42 -1.91 -0.66 8.05
N GLN A 43 -2.30 -1.06 9.26
CA GLN A 43 -3.49 -1.86 9.53
C GLN A 43 -4.45 -1.05 10.40
N PRO A 44 -5.77 -1.20 10.25
CA PRO A 44 -6.71 -0.45 11.06
C PRO A 44 -6.60 -0.91 12.51
N MET A 45 -6.60 0.06 13.42
CA MET A 45 -6.71 -0.16 14.85
C MET A 45 -8.07 0.33 15.35
N GLY A 46 -8.53 -0.16 16.50
CA GLY A 46 -9.71 0.42 17.16
C GLY A 46 -9.38 1.82 17.66
N TRP A 47 -10.26 2.78 17.41
CA TRP A 47 -10.18 4.15 17.91
C TRP A 47 -11.58 4.68 18.21
N ASN A 48 -11.65 5.70 19.08
CA ASN A 48 -12.90 6.33 19.48
C ASN A 48 -12.72 7.85 19.45
N ASP A 49 -13.27 8.48 18.42
CA ASP A 49 -13.34 9.93 18.32
C ASP A 49 -14.68 10.39 18.91
N PRO A 50 -14.70 11.41 19.79
CA PRO A 50 -15.93 11.91 20.38
C PRO A 50 -16.89 12.59 19.38
N PHE A 51 -16.43 12.88 18.17
CA PHE A 51 -17.24 13.47 17.10
C PHE A 51 -17.77 12.40 16.13
N PRO A 52 -18.87 12.68 15.40
CA PRO A 52 -19.48 11.73 14.47
C PRO A 52 -18.68 11.63 13.15
N VAL A 53 -17.50 11.05 13.22
CA VAL A 53 -16.64 10.80 12.06
C VAL A 53 -16.78 9.36 11.58
N GLN A 54 -16.68 9.16 10.27
CA GLN A 54 -16.83 7.84 9.65
C GLN A 54 -15.46 7.17 9.49
N PRO A 55 -15.29 5.91 9.94
CA PRO A 55 -14.11 5.15 9.58
C PRO A 55 -14.09 4.88 8.08
N ASP A 56 -12.92 4.94 7.46
CA ASP A 56 -12.80 4.81 6.00
C ASP A 56 -13.01 3.36 5.49
N GLY A 57 -12.86 2.37 6.39
CA GLY A 57 -13.01 0.95 6.07
C GLY A 57 -11.77 0.34 5.39
N THR A 58 -10.59 0.94 5.53
CA THR A 58 -9.34 0.34 5.05
C THR A 58 -8.93 -0.85 5.91
N GLU A 59 -8.74 -2.01 5.27
CA GLU A 59 -8.20 -3.23 5.89
C GLU A 59 -6.66 -3.21 5.90
N LEU A 60 -6.05 -2.65 4.85
CA LEU A 60 -4.60 -2.51 4.70
C LEU A 60 -4.28 -1.30 3.82
N LEU A 61 -3.29 -0.51 4.24
CA LEU A 61 -2.73 0.58 3.44
C LEU A 61 -1.23 0.40 3.34
N ALA A 62 -0.72 0.28 2.12
CA ALA A 62 0.71 0.30 1.86
C ALA A 62 1.13 1.71 1.44
N GLN A 63 2.20 2.22 2.04
CA GLN A 63 2.84 3.46 1.66
C GLN A 63 4.26 3.16 1.18
N MET A 64 4.54 3.51 -0.07
CA MET A 64 5.89 3.50 -0.61
C MET A 64 6.40 4.94 -0.70
N THR A 65 7.64 5.17 -0.30
CA THR A 65 8.25 6.52 -0.37
C THR A 65 9.38 6.61 -1.37
N PHE A 66 9.53 7.78 -1.96
CA PHE A 66 10.53 8.11 -2.98
C PHE A 66 11.07 9.53 -2.76
N ASP A 67 12.30 9.78 -3.21
CA ASP A 67 12.93 11.10 -3.09
C ASP A 67 12.28 12.11 -4.06
N SER A 68 11.96 11.67 -5.28
CA SER A 68 11.36 12.51 -6.32
C SER A 68 10.19 11.85 -7.05
N ALA A 69 9.43 12.66 -7.81
CA ALA A 69 8.38 12.14 -8.69
C ALA A 69 8.94 11.31 -9.87
N ALA A 70 10.17 11.62 -10.31
CA ALA A 70 10.85 10.87 -11.36
C ALA A 70 11.20 9.44 -10.89
N ASP A 71 11.62 9.28 -9.64
CA ASP A 71 11.88 7.96 -9.05
C ASP A 71 10.61 7.11 -8.98
N LEU A 72 9.49 7.71 -8.56
CA LEU A 72 8.19 7.04 -8.57
C LEU A 72 7.79 6.61 -10.00
N ASP A 73 7.93 7.50 -10.98
CA ASP A 73 7.58 7.19 -12.37
C ASP A 73 8.43 6.04 -12.93
N ALA A 74 9.74 6.03 -12.65
CA ALA A 74 10.62 4.92 -13.01
C ALA A 74 10.20 3.60 -12.33
N ALA A 75 9.88 3.64 -11.04
CA ALA A 75 9.36 2.48 -10.31
C ALA A 75 8.08 1.92 -10.92
N LEU A 76 7.13 2.79 -11.28
CA LEU A 76 5.84 2.39 -11.87
C LEU A 76 5.98 1.84 -13.31
N LYS A 77 7.08 2.10 -14.00
CA LYS A 77 7.39 1.54 -15.32
C LYS A 77 8.23 0.24 -15.26
N SER A 78 8.69 -0.13 -14.06
CA SER A 78 9.60 -1.27 -13.87
C SER A 78 8.96 -2.63 -14.10
N ASP A 79 9.82 -3.63 -14.29
CA ASP A 79 9.44 -5.05 -14.37
C ASP A 79 8.83 -5.53 -13.05
N ALA A 80 9.38 -5.08 -11.93
CA ALA A 80 8.83 -5.35 -10.60
C ALA A 80 7.40 -4.84 -10.46
N ARG A 81 7.04 -3.71 -11.09
CA ARG A 81 5.65 -3.21 -11.07
C ARG A 81 4.70 -4.14 -11.83
N ARG A 82 5.14 -4.70 -12.98
CA ARG A 82 4.35 -5.69 -13.73
C ARG A 82 4.19 -6.99 -12.93
N GLU A 83 5.27 -7.46 -12.31
CA GLU A 83 5.22 -8.63 -11.42
C GLU A 83 4.27 -8.41 -10.25
N ALA A 84 4.32 -7.24 -9.59
CA ALA A 84 3.43 -6.90 -8.49
C ALA A 84 1.95 -6.86 -8.92
N ARG A 85 1.65 -6.43 -10.16
CA ARG A 85 0.27 -6.50 -10.69
C ARG A 85 -0.20 -7.93 -10.89
N ALA A 86 0.67 -8.81 -11.39
CA ALA A 86 0.33 -10.22 -11.58
C ALA A 86 0.20 -10.96 -10.24
N ASP A 87 1.05 -10.64 -9.27
CA ASP A 87 1.05 -11.24 -7.94
C ASP A 87 -0.26 -11.01 -7.18
N PHE A 88 -1.00 -9.94 -7.48
CA PHE A 88 -2.28 -9.67 -6.82
C PHE A 88 -3.26 -10.86 -6.92
N ALA A 89 -3.24 -11.64 -8.00
CA ALA A 89 -4.10 -12.81 -8.17
C ALA A 89 -3.76 -13.98 -7.20
N ARG A 90 -2.59 -13.93 -6.54
CA ARG A 90 -2.13 -14.94 -5.58
C ARG A 90 -2.43 -14.56 -4.13
N PHE A 91 -2.91 -13.35 -3.88
CA PHE A 91 -3.34 -12.95 -2.54
C PHE A 91 -4.52 -13.79 -2.05
N PRO A 92 -4.66 -13.96 -0.72
CA PRO A 92 -5.91 -14.44 -0.14
C PRO A 92 -7.10 -13.61 -0.63
N ALA A 93 -8.27 -14.25 -0.69
CA ALA A 93 -9.48 -13.61 -1.22
C ALA A 93 -9.80 -12.31 -0.47
N PHE A 94 -10.09 -11.26 -1.24
CA PHE A 94 -10.41 -9.94 -0.75
C PHE A 94 -11.65 -9.40 -1.47
N THR A 95 -12.59 -8.85 -0.71
CA THR A 95 -13.79 -8.21 -1.24
C THR A 95 -13.73 -6.73 -0.96
N GLY A 96 -13.77 -5.90 -2.00
CA GLY A 96 -13.73 -4.45 -1.87
C GLY A 96 -13.01 -3.78 -3.04
N GLU A 97 -12.38 -2.65 -2.75
CA GLU A 97 -11.72 -1.79 -3.72
C GLU A 97 -10.23 -1.67 -3.41
N VAL A 98 -9.41 -1.68 -4.46
CA VAL A 98 -7.97 -1.38 -4.38
C VAL A 98 -7.67 -0.09 -5.14
N THR A 99 -7.34 0.98 -4.42
CA THR A 99 -7.01 2.28 -5.02
C THR A 99 -5.52 2.58 -4.95
N HIS A 100 -5.05 3.42 -5.88
CA HIS A 100 -3.65 3.83 -5.96
C HIS A 100 -3.56 5.36 -6.03
N GLN A 101 -2.72 5.97 -5.21
CA GLN A 101 -2.64 7.43 -5.08
C GLN A 101 -1.20 7.90 -4.90
N ALA A 102 -0.74 8.81 -5.78
CA ALA A 102 0.54 9.49 -5.64
C ALA A 102 0.36 10.86 -4.97
N MET A 103 1.23 11.20 -4.03
CA MET A 103 1.19 12.47 -3.30
C MET A 103 2.60 13.02 -3.09
N THR A 104 2.74 14.34 -3.18
CA THR A 104 3.91 15.04 -2.63
C THR A 104 3.64 15.35 -1.17
N ALA A 105 4.65 15.21 -0.32
CA ALA A 105 4.56 15.51 1.09
C ALA A 105 5.69 16.45 1.53
N LYS A 106 5.33 17.34 2.46
CA LYS A 106 6.23 18.26 3.15
C LYS A 106 5.93 18.14 4.65
N VAL A 107 6.97 17.86 5.44
CA VAL A 107 6.88 17.92 6.90
C VAL A 107 6.81 19.39 7.31
N ILE A 108 5.83 19.74 8.14
CA ILE A 108 5.59 21.12 8.57
C ILE A 108 6.13 21.39 9.99
N PHE A 109 6.14 20.36 10.84
CA PHE A 109 6.67 20.39 12.21
C PHE A 109 7.49 19.13 12.47
#